data_AF-A0A3M1GZH3-F1
#
_entry.id   AF-A0A3M1GZH3-F1
#
_cell.length_a   1.000
_cell.length_b   1.000
_cell.length_c   1.000
_cell.angle_alpha   90.00
_cell.angle_beta   90.00
_cell.angle_gamma   90.00
#
_symmetry.space_group_name_H-M   'P 1'
#
loop_
_entity.id
_entity.type
_entity.pdbx_description
1 polymer ?
#
loop_
_entity_poly.entity_id
_entity_poly.type
_entity_poly.pdbx_seq_one_letter_code
_entity_poly.pdbx_strand_id
1 'polypeptide(L)'
;LFLEKGYGFIDRGPSHAKDLFFHKRAIKGTPFEALKQGMKVQYRVGRGPKGPRATEVRPASEESTPLPPKESGTPRATSTLPRSTFQLISATEVADRHPGLQLDKYFRAAKYDQEEQHAALDAVVNSGQALRRPFETEWLPRQRWMLEAIGALTFEATTASRLTLHLARANALENAGLCLHPIYGFPYLPGSGLKGLASAYAETIWLPEQKDATEARRQIADVFGWAPNAEGARKSRVTKDEPAHAGTVVFHDAWPTSWPVLQVDITNNHHPDYYMYSGSGDGPPPADWDSPNPVYLLTVAPGTNFLFALSKSSPGVPDELIGLARSWLENALVELGAGARTAAGYGYFLPPAAPDEDGDGSRPAANANRPTLDRLDGETWKASLPPDNGGEPPPPWPTMPAAGSRITVTLLEEKTRKGGWKAEYAGRKGAVIASGPAPADWTAGAQIEVTLLSDQPQFAFPPREERQGGKKRHKRRPRH
;
A
#
# COMPACT_ATOMS: atom_id res chain seq x y z
N LEU A 1 -30.41 -34.90 20.05
CA LEU A 1 -29.50 -34.08 20.91
C LEU A 1 -28.22 -34.86 21.10
N PHE A 2 -27.07 -34.19 21.18
CA PHE A 2 -25.77 -34.84 21.45
C PHE A 2 -25.21 -34.26 22.74
N LEU A 3 -25.59 -34.84 23.89
CA LEU A 3 -25.35 -34.26 25.21
C LEU A 3 -23.86 -34.14 25.54
N GLU A 4 -23.10 -35.22 25.33
CA GLU A 4 -21.65 -35.27 25.57
C GLU A 4 -20.86 -34.30 24.68
N LYS A 5 -21.38 -34.00 23.48
CA LYS A 5 -20.73 -33.12 22.51
C LYS A 5 -21.24 -31.67 22.56
N GLY A 6 -22.25 -31.38 23.39
CA GLY A 6 -22.75 -30.02 23.62
C GLY A 6 -23.46 -29.36 22.42
N TYR A 7 -24.08 -30.14 21.52
CA TYR A 7 -24.82 -29.59 20.37
C TYR A 7 -26.11 -30.37 20.06
N GLY A 8 -26.96 -29.76 19.23
CA GLY A 8 -28.23 -30.35 18.80
C GLY A 8 -28.67 -29.87 17.43
N PHE A 9 -29.76 -30.46 16.96
CA PHE A 9 -30.42 -30.11 15.71
C PHE A 9 -31.89 -29.83 15.98
N ILE A 10 -32.43 -28.83 15.30
CA ILE A 10 -33.84 -28.48 15.33
C ILE A 10 -34.45 -28.91 14.01
N ASP A 11 -35.38 -29.85 14.08
CA ASP A 11 -36.25 -30.20 12.97
C ASP A 11 -37.20 -29.02 12.70
N ARG A 12 -37.26 -28.59 11.44
CA ARG A 12 -38.06 -27.43 11.00
C ARG A 12 -39.33 -27.85 10.24
N GLY A 13 -39.63 -29.14 10.18
CA GLY A 13 -40.76 -29.69 9.48
C GLY A 13 -40.56 -29.83 7.96
N PRO A 14 -41.56 -30.39 7.25
CA PRO A 14 -41.41 -30.87 5.87
C PRO A 14 -41.15 -29.78 4.82
N SER A 15 -41.43 -28.52 5.14
CA SER A 15 -41.17 -27.36 4.26
C SER A 15 -39.70 -26.93 4.21
N HIS A 16 -38.84 -27.51 5.05
CA HIS A 16 -37.42 -27.19 5.12
C HIS A 16 -36.57 -28.44 4.93
N ALA A 17 -35.79 -28.47 3.84
CA ALA A 17 -35.02 -29.65 3.43
C ALA A 17 -33.86 -30.07 4.37
N LYS A 18 -33.52 -29.26 5.39
CA LYS A 18 -32.39 -29.52 6.30
C LYS A 18 -32.67 -29.06 7.72
N ASP A 19 -32.28 -29.88 8.68
CA ASP A 19 -32.27 -29.55 10.11
C ASP A 19 -31.36 -28.36 10.42
N LEU A 20 -31.71 -27.61 11.45
CA LEU A 20 -30.96 -26.43 11.87
C LEU A 20 -30.07 -26.75 13.08
N PHE A 21 -28.76 -26.64 12.88
CA PHE A 21 -27.76 -26.90 13.92
C PHE A 21 -27.76 -25.83 15.02
N PHE A 22 -27.59 -26.20 16.29
CA PHE A 22 -27.31 -25.27 17.39
C PHE A 22 -26.28 -25.83 18.39
N HIS A 23 -25.53 -24.93 19.02
CA HIS A 23 -24.56 -25.27 20.07
C HIS A 23 -25.13 -24.97 21.46
N LYS A 24 -24.67 -25.63 22.53
CA LYS A 24 -25.14 -25.40 23.92
C LYS A 24 -25.11 -23.92 24.35
N ARG A 25 -24.13 -23.16 23.85
CA ARG A 25 -23.99 -21.70 24.07
C ARG A 25 -25.15 -20.86 23.47
N ALA A 26 -25.90 -21.41 22.52
CA ALA A 26 -27.05 -20.74 21.92
C ALA A 26 -28.30 -20.81 22.81
N ILE A 27 -28.35 -21.67 23.84
CA ILE A 27 -29.49 -21.78 24.73
C ILE A 27 -29.53 -20.59 25.69
N LYS A 28 -30.72 -20.05 25.93
CA LYS A 28 -30.96 -18.96 26.87
C LYS A 28 -32.03 -19.36 27.89
N GLY A 29 -31.80 -19.03 29.16
CA GLY A 29 -32.80 -19.18 30.23
C GLY A 29 -33.01 -20.61 30.75
N THR A 30 -32.31 -21.61 30.24
CA THR A 30 -32.41 -23.01 30.70
C THR A 30 -31.07 -23.73 30.47
N PRO A 31 -30.60 -24.62 31.36
CA PRO A 31 -29.42 -25.43 31.12
C PRO A 31 -29.62 -26.40 29.94
N PHE A 32 -28.54 -26.74 29.23
CA PHE A 32 -28.57 -27.61 28.04
C PHE A 32 -29.05 -29.02 28.37
N GLU A 33 -28.72 -29.49 29.57
CA GLU A 33 -29.05 -30.80 30.13
C GLU A 33 -30.55 -30.94 30.43
N ALA A 34 -31.29 -29.84 30.56
CA ALA A 34 -32.73 -29.86 30.77
C ALA A 34 -33.53 -29.97 29.46
N LEU A 35 -32.87 -29.90 28.28
CA LEU A 35 -33.52 -30.18 27.01
C LEU A 35 -33.61 -31.68 26.75
N LYS A 36 -34.79 -32.14 26.34
CA LYS A 36 -35.09 -33.52 25.92
C LYS A 36 -35.35 -33.57 24.41
N GLN A 37 -35.00 -34.68 23.78
CA GLN A 37 -35.30 -34.90 22.36
C GLN A 37 -36.82 -34.86 22.15
N GLY A 38 -37.26 -34.18 21.09
CA GLY A 38 -38.68 -33.97 20.80
C GLY A 38 -39.31 -32.75 21.49
N MET A 39 -38.56 -32.03 22.36
CA MET A 39 -39.05 -30.76 22.90
C MET A 39 -39.18 -29.69 21.82
N LYS A 40 -40.32 -29.00 21.82
CA LYS A 40 -40.51 -27.82 20.98
C LYS A 40 -39.68 -26.66 21.54
N VAL A 41 -38.98 -25.98 20.63
CA VAL A 41 -38.09 -24.87 20.98
C VAL A 41 -38.37 -23.68 20.08
N GLN A 42 -38.26 -22.49 20.65
CA GLN A 42 -38.14 -21.25 19.90
C GLN A 42 -36.68 -20.97 19.64
N TYR A 43 -36.38 -20.46 18.45
CA TYR A 43 -35.02 -20.19 18.02
C TYR A 43 -35.01 -19.09 16.96
N ARG A 44 -33.85 -18.48 16.78
CA ARG A 44 -33.56 -17.52 15.72
C ARG A 44 -32.59 -18.15 14.73
N VAL A 45 -32.78 -17.94 13.42
CA VAL A 45 -31.81 -18.37 12.42
C VAL A 45 -30.70 -17.33 12.30
N GLY A 46 -29.45 -17.74 12.53
CA GLY A 46 -28.23 -16.95 12.31
C GLY A 46 -27.28 -17.63 11.32
N ARG A 47 -26.16 -16.97 10.99
CA ARG A 47 -25.06 -17.56 10.21
C ARG A 47 -23.95 -18.09 11.12
N GLY A 48 -23.32 -19.18 10.70
CA GLY A 48 -22.13 -19.74 11.32
C GLY A 48 -21.15 -20.29 10.28
N PRO A 49 -19.99 -20.78 10.71
CA PRO A 49 -18.90 -21.21 9.81
C PRO A 49 -19.30 -22.33 8.83
N LYS A 50 -20.33 -23.11 9.16
CA LYS A 50 -20.82 -24.26 8.38
C LYS A 50 -22.22 -24.02 7.77
N GLY A 51 -22.65 -22.76 7.67
CA GLY A 51 -23.97 -22.39 7.13
C GLY A 51 -24.96 -21.93 8.21
N PRO A 52 -26.27 -21.95 7.92
CA PRO A 52 -27.29 -21.45 8.84
C PRO A 52 -27.32 -22.28 10.14
N ARG A 53 -27.37 -21.60 11.29
CA ARG A 53 -27.44 -22.20 12.63
C ARG A 53 -28.49 -21.51 13.48
N ALA A 54 -29.02 -22.19 14.49
CA ALA A 54 -29.94 -21.62 15.46
C ALA A 54 -29.17 -20.84 16.55
N THR A 55 -29.65 -19.64 16.86
CA THR A 55 -29.22 -18.78 17.97
C THR A 55 -30.40 -18.49 18.89
N GLU A 56 -30.15 -18.16 20.16
CA GLU A 56 -31.20 -17.82 21.15
C GLU A 56 -32.27 -18.93 21.33
N VAL A 57 -31.83 -20.18 21.45
CA VAL A 57 -32.74 -21.34 21.62
C VAL A 57 -33.35 -21.32 23.02
N ARG A 58 -34.68 -21.43 23.10
CA ARG A 58 -35.45 -21.50 24.36
C ARG A 58 -36.53 -22.57 24.28
N PRO A 59 -36.90 -23.24 25.39
CA PRO A 59 -38.09 -24.10 25.42
C PRO A 59 -39.33 -23.29 25.03
N ALA A 60 -40.18 -23.81 24.15
CA ALA A 60 -41.43 -23.16 23.80
C ALA A 60 -42.48 -23.43 24.90
N SER A 61 -42.95 -22.40 25.60
CA SER A 61 -44.22 -22.45 26.33
C SER A 61 -45.39 -22.41 25.33
N GLU A 62 -46.53 -23.02 25.67
CA GLU A 62 -47.60 -23.44 24.73
C GLU A 62 -48.25 -22.36 23.86
N GLU A 63 -47.89 -21.08 23.98
CA GLU A 63 -48.28 -20.03 23.05
C GLU A 63 -47.06 -19.19 22.66
N SER A 64 -46.38 -19.51 21.54
CA SER A 64 -45.69 -18.50 20.71
C SER A 64 -45.08 -19.06 19.43
N THR A 65 -45.33 -18.32 18.34
CA THR A 65 -44.79 -18.44 16.98
C THR A 65 -43.27 -18.21 16.94
N PRO A 66 -42.52 -18.75 15.95
CA PRO A 66 -41.10 -18.43 15.77
C PRO A 66 -40.85 -16.92 15.79
N LEU A 67 -39.79 -16.50 16.50
CA LEU A 67 -39.39 -15.10 16.59
C LEU A 67 -39.20 -14.55 15.16
N PRO A 68 -39.82 -13.41 14.81
CA PRO A 68 -39.63 -12.81 13.50
C PRO A 68 -38.13 -12.56 13.25
N PRO A 69 -37.69 -12.62 11.97
CA PRO A 69 -36.35 -12.16 11.63
C PRO A 69 -36.18 -10.75 12.20
N LYS A 70 -35.01 -10.47 12.79
CA LYS A 70 -34.69 -9.10 13.20
C LYS A 70 -34.83 -8.29 11.92
N GLU A 71 -35.77 -7.35 11.85
CA GLU A 71 -35.67 -6.31 10.87
C GLU A 71 -34.23 -5.82 10.97
N SER A 72 -33.50 -5.91 9.86
CA SER A 72 -32.30 -5.13 9.69
C SER A 72 -32.76 -3.69 9.68
N GLY A 73 -33.08 -3.14 10.85
CA GLY A 73 -32.82 -1.75 11.12
C GLY A 73 -31.36 -1.61 10.78
N THR A 74 -31.09 -1.11 9.57
CA THR A 74 -29.80 -0.52 9.23
C THR A 74 -29.40 0.21 10.49
N PRO A 75 -28.32 -0.18 11.20
CA PRO A 75 -27.82 0.68 12.26
C PRO A 75 -27.69 2.02 11.55
N ARG A 76 -28.48 3.01 11.99
CA ARG A 76 -28.38 4.35 11.42
C ARG A 76 -27.01 4.79 11.87
N ALA A 77 -25.99 4.45 11.07
CA ALA A 77 -24.61 4.73 11.36
C ALA A 77 -24.61 6.24 11.52
N THR A 78 -24.60 6.69 12.77
CA THR A 78 -24.59 8.10 13.10
C THR A 78 -23.27 8.58 12.56
N SER A 79 -23.31 9.12 11.34
CA SER A 79 -22.17 9.73 10.71
C SER A 79 -21.65 10.75 11.72
N THR A 80 -20.45 10.53 12.23
CA THR A 80 -19.72 11.51 13.04
C THR A 80 -19.43 12.77 12.24
N LEU A 81 -19.56 12.71 10.91
CA LEU A 81 -19.45 13.84 10.00
C LEU A 81 -20.77 14.62 9.91
N PRO A 82 -20.71 15.96 9.83
CA PRO A 82 -21.85 16.80 9.51
C PRO A 82 -22.58 16.33 8.24
N ARG A 83 -23.91 16.52 8.19
CA ARG A 83 -24.74 16.07 7.05
C ARG A 83 -24.28 16.63 5.71
N SER A 84 -23.87 17.88 5.66
CA SER A 84 -23.35 18.53 4.45
C SER A 84 -22.06 17.87 3.95
N THR A 85 -21.13 17.59 4.86
CA THR A 85 -19.90 16.86 4.57
C THR A 85 -20.20 15.46 4.05
N PHE A 86 -21.15 14.76 4.69
CA PHE A 86 -21.56 13.43 4.26
C PHE A 86 -22.16 13.43 2.84
N GLN A 87 -23.03 14.39 2.54
CA GLN A 87 -23.63 14.54 1.20
C GLN A 87 -22.54 14.79 0.14
N LEU A 88 -21.59 15.68 0.44
CA LEU A 88 -20.48 15.99 -0.46
C LEU A 88 -19.63 14.75 -0.76
N ILE A 89 -19.20 14.02 0.28
CA ILE A 89 -18.40 12.81 0.14
C ILE A 89 -19.17 11.73 -0.63
N SER A 90 -20.46 11.57 -0.34
CA SER A 90 -21.31 10.58 -1.01
C SER A 90 -21.49 10.88 -2.51
N ALA A 91 -21.39 12.16 -2.90
CA ALA A 91 -21.47 12.59 -4.29
C ALA A 91 -20.10 12.63 -4.99
N THR A 92 -18.99 12.45 -4.26
CA THR A 92 -17.63 12.43 -4.82
C THR A 92 -17.19 10.99 -5.05
N GLU A 93 -16.74 10.67 -6.25
CA GLU A 93 -16.19 9.35 -6.58
C GLU A 93 -14.96 9.03 -5.72
N VAL A 94 -14.78 7.76 -5.34
CA VAL A 94 -13.66 7.35 -4.47
C VAL A 94 -12.31 7.76 -5.05
N ALA A 95 -12.17 7.64 -6.38
CA ALA A 95 -11.00 8.03 -7.15
C ALA A 95 -10.60 9.50 -6.97
N ASP A 96 -11.56 10.39 -6.68
CA ASP A 96 -11.35 11.82 -6.57
C ASP A 96 -11.17 12.29 -5.12
N ARG A 97 -11.31 11.38 -4.15
CA ARG A 97 -11.18 11.70 -2.73
C ARG A 97 -9.72 11.80 -2.31
N HIS A 98 -9.46 12.65 -1.33
CA HIS A 98 -8.14 12.78 -0.70
C HIS A 98 -7.81 11.53 0.15
N PRO A 99 -6.72 10.79 -0.14
CA PRO A 99 -6.41 9.54 0.55
C PRO A 99 -6.31 9.66 2.07
N GLY A 100 -5.69 10.73 2.57
CA GLY A 100 -5.57 10.96 4.02
C GLY A 100 -6.91 11.23 4.71
N LEU A 101 -7.86 11.88 4.02
CA LEU A 101 -9.19 12.12 4.61
C LEU A 101 -10.03 10.84 4.53
N GLN A 102 -9.87 10.08 3.45
CA GLN A 102 -10.49 8.77 3.29
C GLN A 102 -10.04 7.82 4.42
N LEU A 103 -8.75 7.82 4.75
CA LEU A 103 -8.16 7.01 5.83
C LEU A 103 -8.57 7.49 7.22
N ASP A 104 -8.45 8.79 7.50
CA ASP A 104 -8.57 9.33 8.87
C ASP A 104 -10.00 9.69 9.27
N LYS A 105 -10.84 10.11 8.31
CA LYS A 105 -12.11 10.80 8.59
C LYS A 105 -13.34 10.15 8.01
N TYR A 106 -13.22 9.44 6.88
CA TYR A 106 -14.38 8.92 6.15
C TYR A 106 -14.68 7.45 6.43
N PHE A 107 -13.94 6.83 7.35
CA PHE A 107 -14.25 5.49 7.82
C PHE A 107 -15.56 5.46 8.62
N ARG A 108 -16.45 4.54 8.27
CA ARG A 108 -17.71 4.27 8.97
C ARG A 108 -17.82 2.78 9.24
N ALA A 109 -17.54 2.38 10.47
CA ALA A 109 -17.89 1.05 10.95
C ALA A 109 -19.04 1.15 11.95
N ALA A 110 -20.08 0.35 11.73
CA ALA A 110 -21.13 0.15 12.73
C ALA A 110 -20.66 -0.82 13.83
N LYS A 111 -19.70 -1.71 13.49
CA LYS A 111 -18.93 -2.58 14.37
C LYS A 111 -17.54 -2.78 13.77
N TYR A 112 -16.51 -2.83 14.61
CA TYR A 112 -15.17 -3.21 14.17
C TYR A 112 -15.18 -4.69 13.71
N ASP A 113 -15.38 -4.91 12.42
CA ASP A 113 -15.29 -6.20 11.75
C ASP A 113 -14.21 -6.13 10.65
N GLN A 114 -13.51 -7.25 10.45
CA GLN A 114 -12.34 -7.37 9.57
C GLN A 114 -12.69 -7.05 8.11
N GLU A 115 -13.88 -7.46 7.64
CA GLU A 115 -14.35 -7.16 6.28
C GLU A 115 -14.58 -5.65 6.07
N GLU A 116 -15.10 -4.94 7.08
CA GLU A 116 -15.32 -3.48 7.01
C GLU A 116 -13.98 -2.73 7.01
N GLN A 117 -13.00 -3.19 7.79
CA GLN A 117 -11.65 -2.62 7.79
C GLN A 117 -10.95 -2.81 6.44
N HIS A 118 -11.02 -4.01 5.86
CA HIS A 118 -10.43 -4.28 4.55
C HIS A 118 -11.04 -3.40 3.45
N ALA A 119 -12.38 -3.33 3.39
CA ALA A 119 -13.09 -2.50 2.42
C ALA A 119 -12.75 -1.01 2.57
N ALA A 120 -12.53 -0.53 3.79
CA ALA A 120 -12.12 0.84 4.04
C ALA A 120 -10.71 1.13 3.52
N LEU A 121 -9.77 0.20 3.70
CA LEU A 121 -8.42 0.35 3.18
C LEU A 121 -8.38 0.24 1.66
N ASP A 122 -9.20 -0.63 1.06
CA ASP A 122 -9.39 -0.66 -0.39
C ASP A 122 -9.90 0.67 -0.93
N ALA A 123 -10.81 1.34 -0.21
CA ALA A 123 -11.25 2.68 -0.61
C ALA A 123 -10.11 3.71 -0.56
N VAL A 124 -9.16 3.59 0.38
CA VAL A 124 -7.96 4.45 0.43
C VAL A 124 -7.03 4.14 -0.75
N VAL A 125 -6.77 2.88 -1.04
CA VAL A 125 -5.92 2.45 -2.18
C VAL A 125 -6.45 2.99 -3.50
N ASN A 126 -7.77 2.99 -3.67
CA ASN A 126 -8.41 3.46 -4.90
C ASN A 126 -8.64 4.97 -4.96
N SER A 127 -8.23 5.73 -3.94
CA SER A 127 -8.40 7.18 -3.88
C SER A 127 -7.21 7.97 -4.45
N GLY A 128 -7.40 9.27 -4.68
CA GLY A 128 -6.35 10.18 -5.16
C GLY A 128 -5.93 10.00 -6.63
N GLN A 129 -6.70 9.27 -7.44
CA GLN A 129 -6.41 9.11 -8.87
C GLN A 129 -6.44 10.45 -9.61
N ALA A 130 -7.39 11.33 -9.28
CA ALA A 130 -7.45 12.68 -9.85
C ALA A 130 -6.27 13.57 -9.43
N LEU A 131 -5.57 13.23 -8.33
CA LEU A 131 -4.43 14.00 -7.82
C LEU A 131 -3.11 13.64 -8.52
N ARG A 132 -3.08 12.53 -9.29
CA ARG A 132 -1.88 12.07 -10.02
C ARG A 132 -1.35 13.11 -11.00
N ARG A 133 -2.23 13.66 -11.84
CA ARG A 133 -1.84 14.63 -12.86
C ARG A 133 -1.28 15.92 -12.21
N PRO A 134 -1.97 16.59 -11.27
CA PRO A 134 -1.39 17.72 -10.55
C PRO A 134 -0.08 17.39 -9.83
N PHE A 135 0.03 16.20 -9.24
CA PHE A 135 1.27 15.76 -8.59
C PHE A 135 2.45 15.78 -9.58
N GLU A 136 2.28 15.17 -10.74
CA GLU A 136 3.33 15.03 -11.75
C GLU A 136 3.63 16.35 -12.48
N THR A 137 2.61 17.14 -12.82
CA THR A 137 2.78 18.33 -13.66
C THR A 137 3.05 19.61 -12.87
N GLU A 138 2.69 19.66 -11.59
CA GLU A 138 2.66 20.92 -10.82
C GLU A 138 3.43 20.83 -9.50
N TRP A 139 3.22 19.78 -8.70
CA TRP A 139 3.79 19.73 -7.34
C TRP A 139 5.23 19.22 -7.34
N LEU A 140 5.50 18.10 -8.01
CA LEU A 140 6.85 17.53 -8.09
C LEU A 140 7.84 18.48 -8.78
N PRO A 141 7.52 19.17 -9.90
CA PRO A 141 8.40 20.17 -10.49
C PRO A 141 8.69 21.34 -9.56
N ARG A 142 7.68 21.85 -8.83
CA ARG A 142 7.89 22.94 -7.86
C ARG A 142 8.79 22.53 -6.72
N GLN A 143 8.63 21.31 -6.21
CA GLN A 143 9.50 20.77 -5.17
C GLN A 143 10.95 20.66 -5.67
N ARG A 144 11.16 20.09 -6.86
CA ARG A 144 12.51 19.98 -7.46
C ARG A 144 13.15 21.35 -7.67
N TRP A 145 12.41 22.32 -8.18
CA TRP A 145 12.88 23.69 -8.32
C TRP A 145 13.28 24.32 -6.98
N MET A 146 12.47 24.14 -5.94
CA MET A 146 12.81 24.63 -4.59
C MET A 146 14.10 23.99 -4.07
N LEU A 147 14.26 22.67 -4.24
CA LEU A 147 15.46 21.93 -3.83
C LEU A 147 16.70 22.40 -4.58
N GLU A 148 16.58 22.65 -5.89
CA GLU A 148 17.66 23.21 -6.70
C GLU A 148 18.03 24.63 -6.26
N ALA A 149 17.03 25.49 -6.01
CA ALA A 149 17.23 26.88 -5.61
C ALA A 149 17.97 27.01 -4.27
N ILE A 150 17.76 26.07 -3.33
CA ILE A 150 18.50 26.03 -2.06
C ILE A 150 19.84 25.28 -2.15
N GLY A 151 20.22 24.82 -3.35
CA GLY A 151 21.45 24.05 -3.56
C GLY A 151 21.46 22.71 -2.83
N ALA A 152 20.30 22.05 -2.73
CA ALA A 152 20.21 20.75 -2.07
C ALA A 152 20.95 19.67 -2.86
N LEU A 153 21.70 18.83 -2.14
CA LEU A 153 22.21 17.57 -2.64
C LEU A 153 21.05 16.58 -2.70
N THR A 154 20.72 16.11 -3.90
CA THR A 154 19.61 15.18 -4.13
C THR A 154 20.11 13.82 -4.60
N PHE A 155 19.37 12.77 -4.26
CA PHE A 155 19.55 11.42 -4.78
C PHE A 155 18.21 10.69 -4.78
N GLU A 156 18.07 9.69 -5.64
CA GLU A 156 16.86 8.87 -5.71
C GLU A 156 17.15 7.46 -5.18
N ALA A 157 16.18 6.87 -4.47
CA ALA A 157 16.26 5.49 -4.04
C ALA A 157 14.91 4.78 -4.17
N THR A 158 14.96 3.51 -4.58
CA THR A 158 13.78 2.69 -4.87
C THR A 158 13.52 1.69 -3.75
N THR A 159 12.27 1.56 -3.32
CA THR A 159 11.86 0.58 -2.31
C THR A 159 12.10 -0.85 -2.82
N ALA A 160 12.86 -1.65 -2.08
CA ALA A 160 13.07 -3.07 -2.36
C ALA A 160 11.92 -3.92 -1.82
N SER A 161 11.39 -3.54 -0.66
CA SER A 161 10.24 -4.20 -0.02
C SER A 161 9.07 -3.24 0.16
N ARG A 162 7.94 -3.75 0.67
CA ARG A 162 6.79 -2.90 1.00
C ARG A 162 7.21 -1.92 2.07
N LEU A 163 6.81 -0.67 1.91
CA LEU A 163 7.10 0.38 2.88
C LEU A 163 5.83 0.68 3.68
N THR A 164 5.90 0.49 5.00
CA THR A 164 4.86 0.92 5.92
C THR A 164 5.39 2.02 6.82
N LEU A 165 4.64 3.12 6.93
CA LEU A 165 5.05 4.31 7.66
C LEU A 165 4.06 4.57 8.77
N HIS A 166 4.34 4.03 9.96
CA HIS A 166 3.49 4.29 11.11
C HIS A 166 3.92 5.61 11.76
N LEU A 167 3.26 6.71 11.41
CA LEU A 167 3.22 7.82 12.37
C LEU A 167 2.37 7.35 13.55
N ALA A 168 2.78 7.70 14.77
CA ALA A 168 1.95 7.58 15.98
C ALA A 168 0.77 8.57 15.94
N ARG A 169 0.04 8.59 14.83
CA ARG A 169 -1.10 9.45 14.58
C ARG A 169 -2.34 8.62 14.86
N ALA A 170 -3.12 9.03 15.86
CA ALA A 170 -4.39 8.39 16.18
C ALA A 170 -5.28 8.39 14.94
N ASN A 171 -5.57 7.22 14.42
CA ASN A 171 -6.40 7.01 13.25
C ASN A 171 -7.66 6.23 13.63
N ALA A 172 -8.69 6.35 12.80
CA ALA A 172 -9.95 5.65 13.03
C ALA A 172 -9.86 4.13 12.78
N LEU A 173 -8.74 3.67 12.20
CA LEU A 173 -8.44 2.28 11.84
C LEU A 173 -7.17 1.82 12.54
N GLU A 174 -7.31 1.02 13.60
CA GLU A 174 -6.16 0.47 14.33
C GLU A 174 -5.14 -0.20 13.39
N ASN A 175 -3.86 0.10 13.60
CA ASN A 175 -2.71 -0.48 12.88
C ASN A 175 -2.61 -0.18 11.37
N ALA A 176 -3.53 0.60 10.79
CA ALA A 176 -3.52 0.94 9.37
C ALA A 176 -2.92 2.33 9.04
N GLY A 177 -2.20 2.93 9.98
CA GLY A 177 -1.59 4.25 9.82
C GLY A 177 -0.50 4.24 8.76
N LEU A 178 -0.65 5.08 7.73
CA LEU A 178 0.38 5.40 6.76
C LEU A 178 0.68 6.91 6.83
N CYS A 179 1.96 7.28 6.82
CA CYS A 179 2.40 8.67 6.74
C CYS A 179 2.03 9.25 5.36
N LEU A 180 0.88 9.92 5.28
CA LEU A 180 0.39 10.61 4.10
C LEU A 180 0.59 12.12 4.25
N HIS A 181 0.97 12.79 3.16
CA HIS A 181 1.11 14.23 3.13
C HIS A 181 -0.26 14.87 3.48
N PRO A 182 -0.34 15.75 4.48
CA PRO A 182 -1.62 16.20 5.03
C PRO A 182 -2.47 16.99 4.03
N ILE A 183 -1.81 17.64 3.06
CA ILE A 183 -2.47 18.48 2.04
C ILE A 183 -2.68 17.72 0.72
N TYR A 184 -1.76 16.81 0.36
CA TYR A 184 -1.69 16.22 -0.97
C TYR A 184 -2.06 14.74 -1.00
N GLY A 185 -2.03 14.07 0.16
CA GLY A 185 -2.54 12.72 0.33
C GLY A 185 -1.63 11.60 -0.19
N PHE A 186 -0.49 11.89 -0.81
CA PHE A 186 0.50 10.88 -1.17
C PHE A 186 1.40 10.51 0.04
N PRO A 187 1.89 9.27 0.15
CA PRO A 187 2.86 8.87 1.16
C PRO A 187 4.22 9.52 0.94
N TYR A 188 4.84 9.98 2.03
CA TYR A 188 6.15 10.62 2.02
C TYR A 188 6.95 10.21 3.27
N LEU A 189 8.28 10.35 3.21
CA LEU A 189 9.16 10.09 4.35
C LEU A 189 9.55 11.41 5.02
N PRO A 190 9.15 11.63 6.29
CA PRO A 190 9.51 12.86 6.99
C PRO A 190 11.03 13.01 7.20
N GLY A 191 11.56 14.20 6.98
CA GLY A 191 12.97 14.54 7.16
C GLY A 191 13.47 14.27 8.57
N SER A 192 12.61 14.38 9.59
CA SER A 192 12.93 14.00 10.97
C SER A 192 13.18 12.49 11.13
N GLY A 193 12.37 11.67 10.46
CA GLY A 193 12.55 10.21 10.42
C GLY A 193 13.81 9.82 9.67
N LEU A 194 14.09 10.47 8.54
CA LEU A 194 15.31 10.27 7.76
C LEU A 194 16.57 10.69 8.53
N LYS A 195 16.52 11.83 9.22
CA LYS A 195 17.60 12.28 10.12
C LYS A 195 17.84 11.27 11.24
N GLY A 196 16.78 10.74 11.84
CA GLY A 196 16.87 9.70 12.87
C GLY A 196 17.50 8.41 12.34
N LEU A 197 17.08 7.97 11.14
CA LEU A 197 17.59 6.78 10.47
C LEU A 197 19.08 6.89 10.14
N ALA A 198 19.50 7.99 9.50
CA ALA A 198 20.90 8.26 9.20
C ALA A 198 21.75 8.36 10.48
N SER A 199 21.21 9.00 11.53
CA SER A 199 21.89 9.09 12.83
C SER A 199 22.05 7.73 13.49
N ALA A 200 21.08 6.83 13.38
CA ALA A 200 21.19 5.48 13.90
C ALA A 200 22.32 4.72 13.20
N TYR A 201 22.33 4.73 11.87
CA TYR A 201 23.40 4.09 11.08
C TYR A 201 24.78 4.64 11.41
N ALA A 202 24.90 5.96 11.50
CA ALA A 202 26.16 6.62 11.84
C ALA A 202 26.71 6.15 13.19
N GLU A 203 25.84 6.01 14.20
CA GLU A 203 26.22 5.62 15.56
C GLU A 203 26.43 4.11 15.75
N THR A 204 25.64 3.27 15.06
CA THR A 204 25.62 1.82 15.32
C THR A 204 26.44 1.00 14.35
N ILE A 205 26.63 1.46 13.11
CA ILE A 205 27.31 0.72 12.05
C ILE A 205 28.61 1.44 11.66
N TRP A 206 28.52 2.72 11.28
CA TRP A 206 29.67 3.44 10.74
C TRP A 206 30.73 3.80 11.81
N LEU A 207 30.30 4.30 12.98
CA LEU A 207 31.21 4.73 14.06
C LEU A 207 32.13 3.61 14.58
N PRO A 208 31.66 2.38 14.85
CA PRO A 208 32.52 1.27 15.26
C PRO A 208 33.64 0.90 14.28
N GLU A 209 33.49 1.21 12.99
CA GLU A 209 34.47 0.91 11.94
C GLU A 209 35.56 1.98 11.81
N GLN A 210 35.40 3.14 12.46
CA GLN A 210 36.34 4.24 12.33
C GLN A 210 37.59 4.04 13.19
N LYS A 211 38.75 4.29 12.59
CA LYS A 211 40.05 4.22 13.30
C LYS A 211 40.15 5.27 14.40
N ASP A 212 39.63 6.47 14.15
CA ASP A 212 39.55 7.56 15.13
C ASP A 212 38.10 7.77 15.58
N ALA A 213 37.75 7.16 16.71
CA ALA A 213 36.42 7.26 17.29
C ALA A 213 36.11 8.63 17.92
N THR A 214 37.10 9.52 18.08
CA THR A 214 36.89 10.87 18.61
C THR A 214 36.50 11.81 17.48
N GLU A 215 37.25 11.77 16.39
CA GLU A 215 36.95 12.55 15.19
C GLU A 215 35.61 12.12 14.56
N ALA A 216 35.38 10.82 14.44
CA ALA A 216 34.11 10.29 13.93
C ALA A 216 32.89 10.77 14.75
N ARG A 217 33.07 10.87 16.07
CA ARG A 217 32.05 11.40 17.00
C ARG A 217 31.76 12.88 16.75
N ARG A 218 32.81 13.69 16.53
CA ARG A 218 32.68 15.10 16.14
C ARG A 218 31.94 15.25 14.81
N GLN A 219 32.29 14.47 13.79
CA GLN A 219 31.58 14.50 12.50
C GLN A 219 30.08 14.18 12.65
N ILE A 220 29.73 13.20 13.49
CA ILE A 220 28.33 12.90 13.82
C ILE A 220 27.67 14.09 14.52
N ALA A 221 28.35 14.72 15.47
CA ALA A 221 27.85 15.91 16.17
C ALA A 221 27.66 17.10 15.22
N ASP A 222 28.62 17.37 14.32
CA ASP A 222 28.54 18.45 13.35
C ASP A 222 27.36 18.26 12.40
N VAL A 223 27.10 17.04 11.94
CA VAL A 223 25.96 16.75 11.04
C VAL A 223 24.63 16.88 11.78
N PHE A 224 24.48 16.23 12.94
CA PHE A 224 23.16 16.08 13.59
C PHE A 224 22.87 17.11 14.67
N GLY A 225 23.89 17.76 15.20
CA GLY A 225 23.89 18.62 16.38
C GLY A 225 24.22 17.85 17.66
N TRP A 226 24.63 18.61 18.67
CA TRP A 226 24.90 18.11 20.01
C TRP A 226 24.40 19.08 21.09
N ALA A 227 23.85 18.52 22.16
CA ALA A 227 23.50 19.25 23.37
C ALA A 227 23.76 18.35 24.60
N PRO A 228 24.20 18.91 25.73
CA PRO A 228 24.34 18.16 26.98
C PRO A 228 22.95 17.86 27.54
N ASN A 229 22.62 16.57 27.72
CA ASN A 229 21.39 16.16 28.39
C ASN A 229 21.57 16.19 29.91
N ALA A 230 20.59 16.74 30.64
CA ALA A 230 20.56 16.71 32.11
C ALA A 230 20.31 15.31 32.69
N GLU A 231 19.68 14.41 31.91
CA GLU A 231 19.33 13.04 32.28
C GLU A 231 19.80 12.10 31.15
N GLY A 232 20.74 11.21 31.46
CA GLY A 232 21.48 10.44 30.46
C GLY A 232 20.60 9.54 29.58
N ALA A 233 20.86 9.50 28.26
CA ALA A 233 20.37 8.42 27.38
C ALA A 233 20.95 8.39 25.95
N ARG A 234 22.07 9.06 25.62
CA ARG A 234 22.84 8.72 24.41
C ARG A 234 24.31 8.66 24.75
N LYS A 235 25.03 7.64 24.25
CA LYS A 235 26.50 7.61 24.30
C LYS A 235 26.97 8.95 23.76
N SER A 236 27.71 9.70 24.57
CA SER A 236 28.02 11.09 24.25
C SER A 236 28.65 11.17 22.85
N ARG A 237 28.04 11.96 21.96
CA ARG A 237 28.58 12.20 20.60
C ARG A 237 29.83 13.05 20.63
N VAL A 238 30.15 13.64 21.78
CA VAL A 238 31.25 14.58 21.98
C VAL A 238 31.77 14.41 23.42
N THR A 239 32.94 14.93 23.77
CA THR A 239 33.34 15.07 25.18
C THR A 239 32.35 15.96 25.94
N LYS A 240 32.22 15.77 27.26
CA LYS A 240 31.27 16.54 28.09
C LYS A 240 31.51 18.06 28.09
N ASP A 241 32.70 18.48 27.69
CA ASP A 241 33.18 19.87 27.80
C ASP A 241 32.96 20.70 26.53
N GLU A 242 32.55 20.09 25.41
CA GLU A 242 32.23 20.87 24.21
C GLU A 242 30.91 21.63 24.36
N PRO A 243 30.72 22.76 23.65
CA PRO A 243 29.51 23.57 23.74
C PRO A 243 28.37 23.03 22.85
N ALA A 244 27.13 23.24 23.30
CA ALA A 244 25.94 22.83 22.56
C ALA A 244 25.86 23.57 21.22
N HIS A 245 25.53 22.85 20.15
CA HIS A 245 25.42 23.42 18.82
C HIS A 245 24.37 22.68 17.98
N ALA A 246 23.75 23.42 17.06
CA ALA A 246 22.81 22.86 16.10
C ALA A 246 23.55 22.09 15.00
N GLY A 247 22.90 21.06 14.45
CA GLY A 247 23.45 20.33 13.31
C GLY A 247 23.56 21.20 12.06
N THR A 248 24.57 20.90 11.24
CA THR A 248 24.92 21.67 10.04
C THR A 248 24.25 21.15 8.77
N VAL A 249 23.61 19.98 8.82
CA VAL A 249 22.91 19.37 7.68
C VAL A 249 21.40 19.33 7.93
N VAL A 250 20.64 19.81 6.95
CA VAL A 250 19.18 19.79 6.92
C VAL A 250 18.72 18.58 6.11
N PHE A 251 17.87 17.74 6.71
CA PHE A 251 17.24 16.59 6.08
C PHE A 251 15.83 16.99 5.64
N HIS A 252 15.59 17.03 4.33
CA HIS A 252 14.28 17.35 3.78
C HIS A 252 13.39 16.12 3.72
N ASP A 253 12.08 16.34 3.60
CA ASP A 253 11.10 15.29 3.37
C ASP A 253 11.36 14.61 2.02
N ALA A 254 11.43 13.27 2.00
CA ALA A 254 11.57 12.54 0.74
C ALA A 254 10.20 12.29 0.12
N TRP A 255 10.04 12.76 -1.12
CA TRP A 255 8.81 12.63 -1.90
C TRP A 255 8.94 11.51 -2.91
N PRO A 256 7.85 10.80 -3.24
CA PRO A 256 7.89 9.85 -4.34
C PRO A 256 8.10 10.61 -5.66
N THR A 257 8.70 9.95 -6.66
CA THR A 257 8.99 10.55 -7.98
C THR A 257 7.85 10.36 -8.99
N SER A 258 6.85 9.55 -8.62
CA SER A 258 5.61 9.33 -9.33
C SER A 258 4.51 9.09 -8.30
N TRP A 259 3.24 9.14 -8.70
CA TRP A 259 2.17 8.85 -7.75
C TRP A 259 2.30 7.39 -7.25
N PRO A 260 2.53 7.18 -5.95
CA PRO A 260 2.88 5.87 -5.43
C PRO A 260 1.67 4.93 -5.40
N VAL A 261 1.92 3.64 -5.64
CA VAL A 261 0.89 2.60 -5.59
C VAL A 261 0.74 2.12 -4.15
N LEU A 262 -0.45 2.26 -3.60
CA LEU A 262 -0.79 1.75 -2.27
C LEU A 262 -1.30 0.31 -2.37
N GLN A 263 -1.03 -0.49 -1.34
CA GLN A 263 -1.48 -1.88 -1.21
C GLN A 263 -1.95 -2.15 0.22
N VAL A 264 -3.01 -2.96 0.35
CA VAL A 264 -3.35 -3.55 1.63
C VAL A 264 -2.49 -4.80 1.83
N ASP A 265 -1.85 -4.91 2.99
CA ASP A 265 -1.15 -6.11 3.42
C ASP A 265 -1.77 -6.64 4.72
N ILE A 266 -1.51 -7.91 5.05
CA ILE A 266 -2.09 -8.60 6.21
C ILE A 266 -0.96 -9.09 7.10
N THR A 267 -1.05 -8.80 8.39
CA THR A 267 -0.23 -9.47 9.41
C THR A 267 -1.11 -10.27 10.36
N ASN A 268 -0.73 -11.51 10.63
CA ASN A 268 -1.41 -12.30 11.66
C ASN A 268 -0.81 -11.97 13.03
N ASN A 269 -1.66 -11.61 14.00
CA ASN A 269 -1.29 -11.74 15.41
C ASN A 269 -1.68 -13.17 15.83
N HIS A 270 -0.69 -14.03 16.07
CA HIS A 270 -0.96 -15.43 16.37
C HIS A 270 -1.35 -15.70 17.82
N HIS A 271 -1.12 -14.80 18.80
CA HIS A 271 -1.48 -15.08 20.21
C HIS A 271 -1.83 -13.80 21.01
N PRO A 272 -3.02 -13.20 20.83
CA PRO A 272 -3.43 -12.02 21.60
C PRO A 272 -3.48 -12.30 23.12
N ASP A 273 -3.87 -13.52 23.53
CA ASP A 273 -3.97 -13.90 24.94
C ASP A 273 -2.58 -14.07 25.61
N TYR A 274 -1.56 -14.52 24.88
CA TYR A 274 -0.19 -14.60 25.42
C TYR A 274 0.36 -13.21 25.76
N TYR A 275 0.19 -12.22 24.88
CA TYR A 275 0.68 -10.85 25.11
C TYR A 275 -0.12 -10.08 26.18
N MET A 276 -1.41 -10.37 26.32
CA MET A 276 -2.25 -9.78 27.38
C MET A 276 -1.89 -10.28 28.78
N TYR A 277 -1.45 -11.54 28.90
CA TYR A 277 -1.18 -12.19 30.18
C TYR A 277 0.32 -12.44 30.46
N SER A 278 1.24 -12.10 29.55
CA SER A 278 2.69 -12.22 29.77
C SER A 278 3.23 -11.29 30.86
N GLY A 279 2.47 -10.26 31.25
CA GLY A 279 2.82 -9.36 32.36
C GLY A 279 2.42 -9.87 33.76
N SER A 280 1.55 -10.89 33.85
CA SER A 280 0.99 -11.39 35.11
C SER A 280 1.46 -12.79 35.50
N GLY A 281 2.28 -13.46 34.66
CA GLY A 281 2.84 -14.78 34.96
C GLY A 281 1.86 -15.97 34.87
N ASP A 282 0.57 -15.70 34.67
CA ASP A 282 -0.53 -16.69 34.64
C ASP A 282 -1.17 -16.87 33.25
N GLY A 283 -0.50 -16.42 32.18
CA GLY A 283 -0.99 -16.56 30.80
C GLY A 283 -0.90 -17.99 30.27
N PRO A 284 -1.92 -18.48 29.53
CA PRO A 284 -1.81 -19.75 28.84
C PRO A 284 -0.64 -19.71 27.84
N PRO A 285 0.13 -20.80 27.70
CA PRO A 285 1.21 -20.86 26.73
C PRO A 285 0.66 -20.64 25.31
N PRO A 286 1.41 -19.98 24.42
CA PRO A 286 0.97 -19.72 23.06
C PRO A 286 0.70 -21.06 22.38
N ALA A 287 -0.49 -21.21 21.81
CA ALA A 287 -0.94 -22.49 21.29
C ALA A 287 -1.39 -22.38 19.83
N ASP A 288 -0.91 -23.29 18.99
CA ASP A 288 -1.09 -23.29 17.52
C ASP A 288 -2.55 -23.37 17.03
N TRP A 289 -3.54 -23.44 17.93
CA TRP A 289 -4.97 -23.53 17.62
C TRP A 289 -5.75 -22.21 17.77
N ASP A 290 -5.06 -21.10 18.09
CA ASP A 290 -5.69 -19.78 18.10
C ASP A 290 -6.11 -19.36 16.68
N SER A 291 -7.35 -18.87 16.56
CA SER A 291 -7.85 -18.35 15.29
C SER A 291 -7.06 -17.09 14.93
N PRO A 292 -6.38 -17.02 13.77
CA PRO A 292 -5.60 -15.85 13.41
C PRO A 292 -6.54 -14.65 13.32
N ASN A 293 -6.19 -13.57 14.02
CA ASN A 293 -6.87 -12.28 13.86
C ASN A 293 -6.06 -11.46 12.85
N PRO A 294 -6.41 -11.47 11.54
CA PRO A 294 -5.70 -10.70 10.54
C PRO A 294 -5.79 -9.20 10.85
N VAL A 295 -4.62 -8.58 10.97
CA VAL A 295 -4.44 -7.14 11.13
C VAL A 295 -4.03 -6.58 9.78
N TYR A 296 -4.94 -5.85 9.14
CA TYR A 296 -4.70 -5.20 7.85
C TYR A 296 -3.88 -3.92 8.05
N LEU A 297 -2.90 -3.72 7.18
CA LEU A 297 -2.06 -2.54 7.14
C LEU A 297 -2.04 -1.95 5.73
N LEU A 298 -1.88 -0.62 5.67
CA LEU A 298 -1.68 0.09 4.41
C LEU A 298 -0.18 0.23 4.15
N THR A 299 0.24 -0.09 2.93
CA THR A 299 1.64 -0.09 2.51
C THR A 299 1.82 0.61 1.18
N VAL A 300 3.03 1.11 0.93
CA VAL A 300 3.48 1.50 -0.40
C VAL A 300 4.11 0.28 -1.07
N ALA A 301 3.78 0.07 -2.34
CA ALA A 301 4.29 -1.05 -3.12
C ALA A 301 5.83 -1.00 -3.28
N PRO A 302 6.49 -2.17 -3.36
CA PRO A 302 7.89 -2.24 -3.78
C PRO A 302 8.07 -1.65 -5.18
N GLY A 303 9.28 -1.18 -5.49
CA GLY A 303 9.59 -0.53 -6.76
C GLY A 303 9.17 0.95 -6.83
N THR A 304 8.77 1.54 -5.71
CA THR A 304 8.44 2.97 -5.64
C THR A 304 9.73 3.76 -5.42
N ASN A 305 9.99 4.72 -6.30
CA ASN A 305 11.19 5.54 -6.24
C ASN A 305 10.92 6.87 -5.50
N PHE A 306 11.79 7.22 -4.56
CA PHE A 306 11.71 8.43 -3.74
C PHE A 306 12.91 9.35 -4.01
N LEU A 307 12.64 10.65 -4.08
CA LEU A 307 13.64 11.72 -4.14
C LEU A 307 13.99 12.16 -2.72
N PHE A 308 15.24 11.93 -2.32
CA PHE A 308 15.82 12.38 -1.07
C PHE A 308 16.62 13.65 -1.30
N ALA A 309 16.62 14.54 -0.32
CA ALA A 309 17.36 15.79 -0.41
C ALA A 309 17.96 16.21 0.93
N LEU A 310 19.20 16.69 0.87
CA LEU A 310 19.95 17.25 1.98
C LEU A 310 20.39 18.66 1.59
N SER A 311 20.40 19.60 2.53
CA SER A 311 21.02 20.91 2.29
C SER A 311 21.89 21.31 3.47
N LYS A 312 22.83 22.22 3.20
CA LYS A 312 23.64 22.83 4.26
C LYS A 312 22.79 23.83 5.03
N SER A 313 23.01 23.95 6.34
CA SER A 313 22.36 24.98 7.17
C SER A 313 22.90 26.38 6.87
N SER A 314 24.14 26.47 6.36
CA SER A 314 24.76 27.71 5.91
C SER A 314 25.79 27.45 4.80
N PRO A 315 26.15 28.45 3.97
CA PRO A 315 27.12 28.27 2.90
C PRO A 315 28.52 27.83 3.37
N GLY A 316 28.89 28.12 4.61
CA GLY A 316 30.21 27.79 5.18
C GLY A 316 30.37 26.34 5.63
N VAL A 317 29.31 25.54 5.59
CA VAL A 317 29.39 24.12 5.97
C VAL A 317 30.22 23.35 4.93
N PRO A 318 31.21 22.54 5.34
CA PRO A 318 32.01 21.72 4.43
C PRO A 318 31.17 20.75 3.59
N ASP A 319 31.57 20.53 2.33
CA ASP A 319 30.94 19.54 1.45
C ASP A 319 31.09 18.09 1.97
N GLU A 320 32.13 17.83 2.74
CA GLU A 320 32.39 16.51 3.33
C GLU A 320 31.29 16.10 4.31
N LEU A 321 30.76 17.02 5.12
CA LEU A 321 29.72 16.73 6.11
C LEU A 321 28.38 16.36 5.44
N ILE A 322 28.00 17.07 4.38
CA ILE A 322 26.80 16.72 3.61
C ILE A 322 27.00 15.42 2.82
N GLY A 323 28.23 15.15 2.34
CA GLY A 323 28.60 13.88 1.73
C GLY A 323 28.51 12.69 2.70
N LEU A 324 29.00 12.85 3.93
CA LEU A 324 28.86 11.86 5.00
C LEU A 324 27.38 11.63 5.34
N ALA A 325 26.60 12.71 5.52
CA ALA A 325 25.18 12.60 5.81
C ALA A 325 24.42 11.86 4.70
N ARG A 326 24.76 12.10 3.43
CA ARG A 326 24.21 11.35 2.29
C ARG A 326 24.57 9.87 2.38
N SER A 327 25.86 9.56 2.54
CA SER A 327 26.34 8.18 2.63
C SER A 327 25.69 7.41 3.78
N TRP A 328 25.58 8.02 4.97
CA TRP A 328 24.90 7.40 6.10
C TRP A 328 23.42 7.16 5.81
N LEU A 329 22.73 8.09 5.15
CA LEU A 329 21.33 7.91 4.81
C LEU A 329 21.13 6.82 3.74
N GLU A 330 21.91 6.83 2.66
CA GLU A 330 21.86 5.83 1.59
C GLU A 330 22.08 4.41 2.17
N ASN A 331 23.12 4.23 2.98
CA ASN A 331 23.39 2.93 3.59
C ASN A 331 22.36 2.55 4.67
N ALA A 332 21.83 3.52 5.44
CA ALA A 332 20.77 3.23 6.41
C ALA A 332 19.48 2.74 5.75
N LEU A 333 19.13 3.28 4.58
CA LEU A 333 17.95 2.83 3.81
C LEU A 333 18.08 1.36 3.35
N VAL A 334 19.32 0.90 3.13
CA VAL A 334 19.63 -0.47 2.71
C VAL A 334 19.77 -1.43 3.90
N GLU A 335 20.48 -1.02 4.96
CA GLU A 335 20.85 -1.91 6.08
C GLU A 335 19.81 -1.91 7.20
N LEU A 336 19.22 -0.76 7.52
CA LEU A 336 18.28 -0.61 8.64
C LEU A 336 16.82 -0.59 8.20
N GLY A 337 16.56 -0.08 6.99
CA GLY A 337 15.22 0.16 6.46
C GLY A 337 14.52 1.38 7.07
N ALA A 338 13.61 1.99 6.32
CA ALA A 338 12.82 3.14 6.77
C ALA A 338 11.41 2.74 7.22
N GLY A 339 10.85 3.50 8.15
CA GLY A 339 9.46 3.33 8.56
C GLY A 339 9.27 2.35 9.72
N ALA A 340 8.15 1.63 9.70
CA ALA A 340 7.77 0.70 10.75
C ALA A 340 7.94 -0.76 10.31
N ARG A 341 8.02 -1.66 11.29
CA ARG A 341 8.09 -3.12 11.09
C ARG A 341 9.28 -3.57 10.23
N THR A 342 10.42 -2.89 10.33
CA THR A 342 11.66 -3.27 9.64
C THR A 342 12.13 -4.68 10.00
N ALA A 343 11.97 -5.10 11.27
CA ALA A 343 12.24 -6.47 11.70
C ALA A 343 11.40 -7.55 10.97
N ALA A 344 10.26 -7.19 10.38
CA ALA A 344 9.42 -8.08 9.58
C ALA A 344 9.70 -7.97 8.07
N GLY A 345 10.76 -7.25 7.67
CA GLY A 345 11.20 -7.10 6.28
C GLY A 345 10.63 -5.90 5.53
N TYR A 346 9.95 -4.98 6.20
CA TYR A 346 9.38 -3.78 5.56
C TYR A 346 10.39 -2.62 5.50
N GLY A 347 10.24 -1.78 4.47
CA GLY A 347 10.89 -0.48 4.39
C GLY A 347 12.33 -0.47 3.90
N TYR A 348 12.82 -1.58 3.34
CA TYR A 348 14.16 -1.66 2.76
C TYR A 348 14.19 -1.05 1.37
N PHE A 349 15.32 -0.44 1.03
CA PHE A 349 15.59 0.14 -0.29
C PHE A 349 16.63 -0.68 -1.05
N LEU A 350 16.60 -0.57 -2.38
CA LEU A 350 17.62 -1.15 -3.23
C LEU A 350 18.95 -0.43 -3.01
N PRO A 351 20.09 -1.14 -3.07
CA PRO A 351 21.38 -0.49 -3.03
C PRO A 351 21.52 0.47 -4.22
N PRO A 352 22.24 1.60 -4.04
CA PRO A 352 22.56 2.47 -5.15
C PRO A 352 23.27 1.67 -6.24
N ALA A 353 22.96 1.95 -7.51
CA ALA A 353 23.63 1.30 -8.63
C ALA A 353 25.14 1.51 -8.49
N ALA A 354 25.93 0.45 -8.71
CA ALA A 354 27.37 0.56 -8.72
C ALA A 354 27.77 1.62 -9.76
N PRO A 355 28.73 2.52 -9.46
CA PRO A 355 29.26 3.41 -10.48
C PRO A 355 29.83 2.54 -11.61
N ASP A 356 29.39 2.81 -12.85
CA ASP A 356 29.90 2.11 -14.03
C ASP A 356 31.43 2.23 -14.04
N GLU A 357 32.14 1.10 -13.97
CA GLU A 357 33.62 1.08 -13.93
C GLU A 357 34.27 1.54 -15.24
N ASP A 358 33.46 1.82 -16.27
CA ASP A 358 33.89 2.29 -17.59
C ASP A 358 33.19 3.62 -17.94
N GLY A 359 33.68 4.74 -17.38
CA GLY A 359 33.12 6.06 -17.67
C GLY A 359 34.05 7.19 -17.27
N ASP A 360 34.86 7.65 -18.22
CA ASP A 360 35.65 8.90 -18.20
C ASP A 360 34.95 10.03 -17.42
N GLY A 361 35.50 10.37 -16.24
CA GLY A 361 35.84 11.74 -15.79
C GLY A 361 34.81 12.87 -15.83
N SER A 362 33.59 12.61 -16.30
CA SER A 362 32.61 13.61 -16.67
C SER A 362 31.51 13.60 -15.61
N ARG A 363 31.75 14.34 -14.52
CA ARG A 363 30.65 14.88 -13.72
C ARG A 363 29.65 15.51 -14.72
N PRO A 364 28.34 15.17 -14.70
CA PRO A 364 27.39 15.89 -15.52
C PRO A 364 27.48 17.36 -15.13
N ALA A 365 27.83 18.19 -16.11
CA ALA A 365 27.96 19.63 -15.93
C ALA A 365 26.68 20.19 -15.29
N ALA A 366 26.87 21.11 -14.35
CA ALA A 366 25.80 21.94 -13.83
C ALA A 366 24.96 22.44 -15.02
N ASN A 367 23.67 22.12 -15.00
CA ASN A 367 22.75 22.43 -16.08
C ASN A 367 22.83 23.94 -16.38
N ALA A 368 23.24 24.30 -17.58
CA ALA A 368 23.51 25.68 -18.01
C ALA A 368 22.24 26.55 -18.11
N ASN A 369 21.07 26.00 -17.78
CA ASN A 369 19.79 26.70 -17.69
C ASN A 369 19.41 27.01 -16.24
N ARG A 370 20.25 27.79 -15.54
CA ARG A 370 19.81 28.48 -14.31
C ARG A 370 18.65 29.43 -14.65
N PRO A 371 17.45 29.28 -14.09
CA PRO A 371 16.47 30.36 -14.12
C PRO A 371 16.97 31.45 -13.17
N THR A 372 17.32 32.63 -13.68
CA THR A 372 17.66 33.80 -12.86
C THR A 372 16.41 34.34 -12.18
N LEU A 373 16.59 34.87 -10.97
CA LEU A 373 15.56 35.32 -10.03
C LEU A 373 14.76 36.57 -10.50
N ASP A 374 14.98 37.05 -11.73
CA ASP A 374 14.53 38.37 -12.19
C ASP A 374 13.11 38.38 -12.77
N ARG A 375 12.21 37.52 -12.31
CA ARG A 375 10.81 37.55 -12.76
C ARG A 375 9.82 37.33 -11.62
N LEU A 376 9.84 38.25 -10.67
CA LEU A 376 8.80 38.43 -9.67
C LEU A 376 8.31 39.87 -9.73
N ASP A 377 7.76 40.26 -10.88
CA ASP A 377 6.89 41.43 -10.96
C ASP A 377 5.51 40.97 -10.50
N GLY A 378 5.12 41.41 -9.31
CA GLY A 378 3.85 41.08 -8.71
C GLY A 378 2.69 41.59 -9.55
N GLU A 379 2.06 40.69 -10.30
CA GLU A 379 0.62 40.66 -10.60
C GLU A 379 0.35 39.45 -11.50
N THR A 380 -0.48 38.51 -11.01
CA THR A 380 -0.96 37.29 -11.70
C THR A 380 0.08 36.24 -12.12
N TRP A 381 -0.03 35.06 -11.51
CA TRP A 381 0.49 33.81 -12.08
C TRP A 381 -0.17 33.57 -13.45
N LYS A 382 0.50 33.93 -14.54
CA LYS A 382 0.29 33.30 -15.85
C LYS A 382 1.46 32.35 -16.08
N ALA A 383 1.20 31.05 -15.93
CA ALA A 383 2.13 30.02 -16.35
C ALA A 383 2.50 30.26 -17.82
N SER A 384 3.69 30.81 -18.06
CA SER A 384 4.31 30.72 -19.37
C SER A 384 5.12 29.45 -19.32
N LEU A 385 4.63 28.40 -19.99
CA LEU A 385 5.43 27.23 -20.31
C LEU A 385 6.76 27.69 -20.94
N PRO A 386 7.86 26.94 -20.77
CA PRO A 386 9.11 27.25 -21.47
C PRO A 386 8.84 27.40 -22.97
N PRO A 387 9.56 28.30 -23.67
CA PRO A 387 9.35 28.52 -25.10
C PRO A 387 9.43 27.18 -25.82
N ASP A 388 8.40 26.94 -26.62
CA ASP A 388 8.23 25.76 -27.46
C ASP A 388 9.47 25.61 -28.32
N ASN A 389 10.33 24.65 -27.97
CA ASN A 389 11.57 24.36 -28.69
C ASN A 389 11.27 23.61 -30.00
N GLY A 390 10.17 23.91 -30.69
CA GLY A 390 9.83 23.48 -32.06
C GLY A 390 9.92 21.97 -32.36
N GLY A 391 10.21 21.16 -31.36
CA GLY A 391 10.22 19.71 -31.44
C GLY A 391 8.80 19.27 -31.27
N GLU A 392 8.31 18.48 -32.23
CA GLU A 392 6.98 17.87 -32.13
C GLU A 392 6.80 17.31 -30.71
N PRO A 393 5.66 17.60 -30.06
CA PRO A 393 5.36 17.01 -28.77
C PRO A 393 5.51 15.49 -28.90
N PRO A 394 6.15 14.79 -27.94
CA PRO A 394 6.17 13.34 -27.97
C PRO A 394 4.71 12.88 -28.13
N PRO A 395 4.44 11.95 -29.07
CA PRO A 395 3.06 11.62 -29.41
C PRO A 395 2.31 11.23 -28.14
N PRO A 396 1.04 11.64 -28.00
CA PRO A 396 0.23 11.21 -26.86
C PRO A 396 0.31 9.69 -26.75
N TRP A 397 0.54 9.18 -25.53
CA TRP A 397 0.51 7.75 -25.26
C TRP A 397 -0.74 7.16 -25.93
N PRO A 398 -0.61 6.11 -26.76
CA PRO A 398 -1.75 5.51 -27.41
C PRO A 398 -2.78 5.16 -26.34
N THR A 399 -3.95 5.79 -26.39
CA THR A 399 -5.05 5.49 -25.50
C THR A 399 -5.33 4.00 -25.65
N MET A 400 -5.12 3.24 -24.58
CA MET A 400 -5.43 1.82 -24.59
C MET A 400 -6.90 1.66 -24.97
N PRO A 401 -7.23 0.85 -25.98
CA PRO A 401 -8.61 0.49 -26.26
C PRO A 401 -9.25 -0.09 -24.99
N ALA A 402 -10.57 0.06 -24.82
CA ALA A 402 -11.24 -0.48 -23.64
C ALA A 402 -11.04 -2.00 -23.53
N ALA A 403 -11.02 -2.54 -22.31
CA ALA A 403 -11.03 -3.98 -22.07
C ALA A 403 -12.16 -4.64 -22.89
N GLY A 404 -11.84 -5.72 -23.61
CA GLY A 404 -12.71 -6.38 -24.57
C GLY A 404 -12.46 -5.98 -26.04
N SER A 405 -11.65 -4.97 -26.32
CA SER A 405 -11.33 -4.55 -27.70
C SER A 405 -10.38 -5.54 -28.39
N ARG A 406 -10.57 -5.75 -29.70
CA ARG A 406 -9.61 -6.49 -30.54
C ARG A 406 -8.47 -5.57 -30.98
N ILE A 407 -7.25 -6.03 -30.76
CA ILE A 407 -6.02 -5.33 -31.13
C ILE A 407 -5.06 -6.30 -31.81
N THR A 408 -4.24 -5.78 -32.71
CA THR A 408 -3.15 -6.55 -33.33
C THR A 408 -1.88 -6.31 -32.53
N VAL A 409 -1.25 -7.37 -32.03
CA VAL A 409 -0.05 -7.32 -31.18
C VAL A 409 1.10 -8.07 -31.84
N THR A 410 2.33 -7.65 -31.58
CA THR A 410 3.54 -8.30 -32.10
C THR A 410 4.10 -9.27 -31.08
N LEU A 411 4.27 -10.55 -31.42
CA LEU A 411 4.90 -11.53 -30.54
C LEU A 411 6.38 -11.20 -30.29
N LEU A 412 6.80 -11.27 -29.03
CA LEU A 412 8.20 -11.05 -28.64
C LEU A 412 8.97 -12.37 -28.60
N GLU A 413 10.29 -12.30 -28.80
CA GLU A 413 11.19 -13.44 -28.56
C GLU A 413 11.20 -13.86 -27.09
N GLU A 414 10.99 -12.90 -26.19
CA GLU A 414 10.91 -13.12 -24.75
C GLU A 414 9.66 -13.93 -24.38
N LYS A 415 9.84 -15.12 -23.82
CA LYS A 415 8.74 -15.94 -23.28
C LYS A 415 8.45 -15.61 -21.81
N THR A 416 7.25 -15.93 -21.36
CA THR A 416 6.89 -15.89 -19.94
C THR A 416 7.61 -17.00 -19.15
N ARG A 417 7.73 -16.85 -17.82
CA ARG A 417 8.34 -17.87 -16.93
C ARG A 417 7.68 -19.25 -17.00
N LYS A 418 6.43 -19.34 -17.47
CA LYS A 418 5.69 -20.59 -17.67
C LYS A 418 5.71 -21.09 -19.12
N GLY A 419 6.59 -20.53 -19.97
CA GLY A 419 6.76 -20.94 -21.36
C GLY A 419 5.74 -20.38 -22.37
N GLY A 420 4.78 -19.56 -21.93
CA GLY A 420 3.83 -18.85 -22.80
C GLY A 420 4.44 -17.64 -23.52
N TRP A 421 3.77 -17.13 -24.55
CA TRP A 421 4.24 -15.99 -25.36
C TRP A 421 4.03 -14.65 -24.67
N LYS A 422 4.98 -13.71 -24.84
CA LYS A 422 4.74 -12.28 -24.61
C LYS A 422 4.48 -11.58 -25.94
N ALA A 423 3.71 -10.50 -25.88
CA ALA A 423 3.45 -9.65 -27.03
C ALA A 423 3.58 -8.18 -26.66
N GLU A 424 3.86 -7.36 -27.66
CA GLU A 424 3.95 -5.93 -27.57
C GLU A 424 2.83 -5.26 -28.36
N TYR A 425 2.22 -4.26 -27.74
CA TYR A 425 1.28 -3.35 -28.38
C TYR A 425 1.63 -1.93 -27.98
N ALA A 426 1.92 -1.08 -28.96
CA ALA A 426 2.13 0.35 -28.76
C ALA A 426 3.16 0.68 -27.64
N GLY A 427 4.27 -0.08 -27.59
CA GLY A 427 5.35 0.09 -26.60
C GLY A 427 5.16 -0.66 -25.28
N ARG A 428 4.02 -1.33 -25.05
CA ARG A 428 3.73 -2.08 -23.82
C ARG A 428 3.84 -3.59 -24.04
N LYS A 429 4.53 -4.28 -23.14
CA LYS A 429 4.75 -5.74 -23.18
C LYS A 429 3.83 -6.46 -22.20
N GLY A 430 3.16 -7.52 -22.66
CA GLY A 430 2.22 -8.29 -21.84
C GLY A 430 2.20 -9.77 -22.18
N ALA A 431 1.67 -10.59 -21.27
CA ALA A 431 1.51 -12.02 -21.50
C ALA A 431 0.29 -12.29 -22.39
N VAL A 432 0.45 -13.22 -23.33
CA VAL A 432 -0.66 -13.75 -24.13
C VAL A 432 -1.24 -14.97 -23.41
N ILE A 433 -2.48 -14.84 -22.95
CA ILE A 433 -3.25 -15.88 -22.28
C ILE A 433 -4.12 -16.59 -23.32
N ALA A 434 -3.79 -17.84 -23.63
CA ALA A 434 -4.58 -18.65 -24.53
C ALA A 434 -5.54 -19.57 -23.74
N SER A 435 -6.78 -19.69 -24.19
CA SER A 435 -7.77 -20.65 -23.66
C SER A 435 -7.55 -22.09 -24.19
N GLY A 436 -6.45 -22.33 -24.90
CA GLY A 436 -6.00 -23.61 -25.45
C GLY A 436 -4.52 -23.56 -25.84
N PRO A 437 -3.93 -24.64 -26.38
CA PRO A 437 -2.53 -24.62 -26.82
C PRO A 437 -2.32 -23.56 -27.91
N ALA A 438 -1.25 -22.77 -27.78
CA ALA A 438 -0.89 -21.77 -28.77
C ALA A 438 -0.69 -22.45 -30.15
N PRO A 439 -1.18 -21.85 -31.25
CA PRO A 439 -0.95 -22.36 -32.59
C PRO A 439 0.54 -22.59 -32.89
N ALA A 440 0.86 -23.69 -33.59
CA ALA A 440 2.24 -24.13 -33.84
C ALA A 440 3.00 -23.23 -34.85
N ASP A 441 2.28 -22.35 -35.54
CA ASP A 441 2.76 -21.40 -36.54
C ASP A 441 3.16 -20.04 -35.96
N TRP A 442 3.14 -19.88 -34.63
CA TRP A 442 3.58 -18.65 -33.97
C TRP A 442 5.10 -18.54 -33.93
N THR A 443 5.63 -17.48 -34.51
CA THR A 443 7.03 -17.10 -34.47
C THR A 443 7.19 -15.73 -33.83
N ALA A 444 8.34 -15.47 -33.21
CA ALA A 444 8.66 -14.14 -32.72
C ALA A 444 8.62 -13.12 -33.88
N GLY A 445 8.12 -11.92 -33.62
CA GLY A 445 7.87 -10.89 -34.62
C GLY A 445 6.54 -11.03 -35.39
N ALA A 446 5.81 -12.14 -35.24
CA ALA A 446 4.51 -12.29 -35.90
C ALA A 446 3.46 -11.36 -35.28
N GLN A 447 2.65 -10.74 -36.14
CA GLN A 447 1.50 -9.94 -35.73
C GLN A 447 0.25 -10.83 -35.61
N ILE A 448 -0.37 -10.82 -34.44
CA ILE A 448 -1.57 -11.63 -34.15
C ILE A 448 -2.69 -10.77 -33.57
N GLU A 449 -3.92 -11.14 -33.86
CA GLU A 449 -5.10 -10.47 -33.31
C GLU A 449 -5.49 -11.09 -31.95
N VAL A 450 -5.64 -10.24 -30.94
CA VAL A 450 -5.99 -10.63 -29.57
C VAL A 450 -7.02 -9.65 -29.00
N THR A 451 -7.83 -10.13 -28.08
CA THR A 451 -8.74 -9.34 -27.24
C THR A 451 -7.99 -8.85 -26.00
N LEU A 452 -8.06 -7.55 -25.72
CA LEU A 452 -7.50 -6.97 -24.50
C LEU A 452 -8.34 -7.38 -23.28
N LEU A 453 -7.75 -7.93 -22.22
CA LEU A 453 -8.51 -8.37 -21.03
C LEU A 453 -8.68 -7.28 -19.97
N SER A 454 -7.73 -6.37 -19.85
CA SER A 454 -7.78 -5.24 -18.92
C SER A 454 -6.92 -4.09 -19.43
N ASP A 455 -6.97 -2.95 -18.76
CA ASP A 455 -6.09 -1.79 -18.97
C ASP A 455 -4.62 -2.06 -18.54
N GLN A 456 -4.39 -3.19 -17.86
CA GLN A 456 -3.08 -3.78 -17.57
C GLN A 456 -2.68 -4.74 -18.70
N PRO A 457 -1.38 -4.98 -18.96
CA PRO A 457 -0.93 -5.69 -20.16
C PRO A 457 -1.16 -7.21 -20.09
N GLN A 458 -2.41 -7.63 -20.26
CA GLN A 458 -2.84 -9.02 -20.38
C GLN A 458 -3.76 -9.17 -21.60
N PHE A 459 -3.41 -10.08 -22.50
CA PHE A 459 -4.09 -10.25 -23.79
C PHE A 459 -4.67 -11.66 -23.89
N ALA A 460 -5.87 -11.82 -24.44
CA ALA A 460 -6.52 -13.12 -24.66
C ALA A 460 -6.93 -13.35 -26.12
N PHE A 461 -7.04 -14.60 -26.55
CA PHE A 461 -7.53 -14.91 -27.90
C PHE A 461 -9.06 -14.80 -27.99
N PRO A 462 -9.66 -14.39 -29.14
CA PRO A 462 -11.11 -14.41 -29.30
C PRO A 462 -11.70 -15.83 -29.19
N PRO A 463 -12.92 -16.00 -28.64
CA PRO A 463 -13.62 -17.28 -28.55
C PRO A 463 -13.85 -17.94 -29.93
N ARG A 464 -13.94 -19.28 -29.94
CA ARG A 464 -13.99 -20.14 -31.15
C ARG A 464 -15.13 -19.85 -32.15
N GLU A 465 -16.13 -19.05 -31.79
CA GLU A 465 -17.38 -18.92 -32.56
C GLU A 465 -17.34 -17.92 -33.73
N GLU A 466 -16.30 -17.08 -33.85
CA GLU A 466 -16.24 -16.05 -34.92
C GLU A 466 -15.24 -16.32 -36.06
N ARG A 467 -14.75 -17.56 -36.22
CA ARG A 467 -13.87 -17.94 -37.35
C ARG A 467 -14.61 -18.31 -38.65
N GLN A 468 -15.92 -18.14 -38.75
CA GLN A 468 -16.66 -18.46 -39.97
C GLN A 468 -17.09 -17.20 -40.74
N GLY A 469 -16.12 -16.60 -41.42
CA GLY A 469 -16.34 -15.60 -42.47
C GLY A 469 -15.60 -16.00 -43.74
N GLY A 470 -16.31 -16.64 -44.67
CA GLY A 470 -15.92 -16.65 -46.08
C GLY A 470 -15.09 -17.84 -46.59
N LYS A 471 -15.78 -18.88 -47.08
CA LYS A 471 -15.49 -19.46 -48.41
C LYS A 471 -16.67 -20.34 -48.85
N LYS A 472 -17.59 -19.73 -49.62
CA LYS A 472 -18.47 -20.48 -50.53
C LYS A 472 -17.57 -21.30 -51.46
N ARG A 473 -17.67 -22.63 -51.40
CA ARG A 473 -17.16 -23.52 -52.44
C ARG A 473 -18.21 -24.57 -52.77
N HIS A 474 -18.66 -24.52 -54.02
CA HIS A 474 -19.55 -25.49 -54.65
C HIS A 474 -19.12 -26.93 -54.35
N LYS A 475 -20.03 -27.73 -53.78
CA LYS A 475 -19.96 -29.19 -53.89
C LYS A 475 -20.96 -29.66 -54.94
N ARG A 476 -20.40 -30.16 -56.03
CA ARG A 476 -21.06 -31.02 -57.02
C ARG A 476 -21.64 -32.25 -56.32
N ARG A 477 -22.86 -32.63 -56.71
CA ARG A 477 -23.47 -33.94 -56.43
C ARG A 477 -22.58 -35.07 -56.97
N PRO A 478 -22.64 -36.24 -56.34
CA PRO A 478 -22.69 -37.49 -57.09
C PRO A 478 -24.08 -38.13 -56.96
N ARG A 479 -24.53 -38.67 -58.09
CA ARG A 479 -25.49 -39.79 -58.22
C ARG A 479 -24.91 -40.96 -57.42
N HIS A 480 -25.65 -41.70 -56.62
CA HIS A 480 -26.79 -42.55 -56.94
C HIS A 480 -27.62 -42.81 -55.69
#